data_AF-A0A7J2ZDX4-F1
#
_entry.id   AF-A0A7J2ZDX4-F1
#
_cell.length_a   1.000
_cell.length_b   1.000
_cell.length_c   1.000
_cell.angle_alpha   90.00
_cell.angle_beta   90.00
_cell.angle_gamma   90.00
#
_symmetry.space_group_name_H-M   'P 1'
#
loop_
_entity.id
_entity.type
_entity.pdbx_description
1 polymer ?
#
loop_
_entity_poly.entity_id
_entity_poly.type
_entity_poly.pdbx_seq_one_letter_code
_entity_poly.pdbx_strand_id
1 'polypeptide(L)'
;MAKTKEELVIWFENLRKTDIPLVGGKNANLGEMLSAGIPVPHGFAITAYAYKRFIEETGIASEIYKIIKETVKDPNDPKQYEEASKKIRALIESTPVPKDIEEAIRAAYRELCRRLNLNDVFVAVRSSATAEDLPDASFAGQQETYLNVRGEDEVLEKTVKCWSSLFTPRAIFYRTQKGFAHEKVLISVGVQKMVHAKAAGVMFTINPVTGDPNQIVIEGNYGLGEAVVSGAVTPDEFIVDKRTMKIAEKHIATKKVMYARDPNTGKTVHLDVPAEKQNLPCISDEEVLKLAELAKKIEEHYGKPQDIEWAIDSELGFPENVFIVQSRPETVWSLKAVEAAPEKKVEVGLAKPEE
;
A
#
# COMPACT_ATOMS: atom_id res chain seq x y z
N MET A 1 15.21 13.90 15.67
CA MET A 1 16.59 13.42 15.44
C MET A 1 16.78 13.24 13.94
N ALA A 2 17.95 13.55 13.39
CA ALA A 2 18.23 13.27 11.98
C ALA A 2 18.30 11.75 11.80
N LYS A 3 17.52 11.20 10.86
CA LYS A 3 17.55 9.76 10.56
C LYS A 3 18.87 9.40 9.92
N THR A 4 19.50 8.35 10.39
CA THR A 4 20.69 7.81 9.72
C THR A 4 20.24 6.86 8.62
N LYS A 5 21.05 6.71 7.56
CA LYS A 5 20.80 5.74 6.49
C LYS A 5 20.89 4.28 6.95
N GLU A 6 21.23 4.05 8.23
CA GLU A 6 21.58 2.76 8.80
C GLU A 6 20.54 2.26 9.83
N GLU A 7 19.45 2.99 10.04
CA GLU A 7 18.36 2.51 10.89
C GLU A 7 17.70 1.28 10.26
N LEU A 8 17.52 0.22 11.06
CA LEU A 8 16.86 -1.02 10.63
C LEU A 8 15.33 -0.90 10.63
N VAL A 9 14.79 -0.09 11.53
CA VAL A 9 13.36 0.16 11.70
C VAL A 9 13.11 1.64 11.94
N ILE A 10 12.06 2.18 11.32
CA ILE A 10 11.64 3.58 11.47
C ILE A 10 10.12 3.65 11.67
N TRP A 11 9.68 4.31 12.74
CA TRP A 11 8.25 4.53 13.01
C TRP A 11 7.58 5.42 11.97
N PHE A 12 6.33 5.12 11.61
CA PHE A 12 5.59 5.90 10.60
C PHE A 12 5.48 7.39 10.95
N GLU A 13 5.31 7.74 12.22
CA GLU A 13 5.25 9.14 12.68
C GLU A 13 6.51 9.95 12.36
N ASN A 14 7.64 9.26 12.23
CA ASN A 14 8.91 9.86 11.87
C ASN A 14 9.11 9.92 10.36
N LEU A 15 8.38 9.14 9.55
CA LEU A 15 8.49 9.09 8.08
C LEU A 15 7.89 10.31 7.38
N ARG A 16 8.51 10.69 6.25
CA ARG A 16 8.09 11.75 5.34
C ARG A 16 8.27 11.26 3.90
N LYS A 17 7.69 11.98 2.94
CA LYS A 17 7.84 11.69 1.52
C LYS A 17 9.29 11.66 1.03
N THR A 18 10.19 12.39 1.68
CA THR A 18 11.63 12.37 1.34
C THR A 18 12.33 11.05 1.68
N ASP A 19 11.70 10.18 2.46
CA ASP A 19 12.28 8.91 2.89
C ASP A 19 12.02 7.74 1.94
N ILE A 20 11.41 7.96 0.77
CA ILE A 20 11.17 6.92 -0.26
C ILE A 20 12.41 6.03 -0.52
N PRO A 21 13.64 6.56 -0.63
CA PRO A 21 14.83 5.71 -0.81
C PRO A 21 15.13 4.76 0.35
N LEU A 22 14.62 5.05 1.55
CA LEU A 22 14.84 4.26 2.76
C LEU A 22 13.73 3.24 3.01
N VAL A 23 12.48 3.60 2.69
CA VAL A 23 11.29 2.82 3.11
C VAL A 23 10.29 2.51 1.99
N GLY A 24 10.57 2.90 0.75
CA GLY A 24 9.65 2.75 -0.37
C GLY A 24 8.48 3.74 -0.35
N GLY A 25 7.76 3.77 -1.46
CA GLY A 25 6.69 4.74 -1.74
C GLY A 25 5.55 4.67 -0.72
N LYS A 26 5.02 3.46 -0.49
CA LYS A 26 3.87 3.24 0.40
C LYS A 26 4.15 3.65 1.83
N ASN A 27 5.27 3.21 2.41
CA ASN A 27 5.59 3.54 3.82
C ASN A 27 5.90 5.04 3.99
N ALA A 28 6.60 5.65 3.04
CA ALA A 28 6.85 7.09 3.05
C ALA A 28 5.53 7.87 2.98
N ASN A 29 4.58 7.43 2.15
CA ASN A 29 3.26 8.04 2.01
C ASN A 29 2.40 7.89 3.29
N LEU A 30 2.49 6.75 3.99
CA LEU A 30 1.83 6.58 5.30
C LEU A 30 2.34 7.60 6.32
N GLY A 31 3.65 7.79 6.40
CA GLY A 31 4.24 8.80 7.29
C GLY A 31 3.89 10.23 6.92
N GLU A 32 3.89 10.52 5.62
CA GLU A 32 3.50 11.82 5.09
C GLU A 32 2.05 12.17 5.49
N MET A 33 1.11 11.24 5.27
CA MET A 33 -0.29 11.39 5.69
C MET A 33 -0.43 11.60 7.20
N LEU A 34 0.28 10.80 8.00
CA LEU A 34 0.25 10.93 9.46
C LEU A 34 0.76 12.31 9.91
N SER A 35 1.80 12.84 9.26
CA SER A 35 2.33 14.18 9.53
C SER A 35 1.38 15.31 9.13
N ALA A 36 0.50 15.08 8.15
CA ALA A 36 -0.58 15.98 7.75
C ALA A 36 -1.82 15.88 8.67
N GLY A 37 -1.76 15.05 9.73
CA GLY A 37 -2.88 14.83 10.64
C GLY A 37 -4.03 14.05 10.00
N ILE A 38 -3.72 13.13 9.08
CA ILE A 38 -4.65 12.12 8.58
C ILE A 38 -4.58 10.90 9.52
N PRO A 39 -5.72 10.31 9.92
CA PRO A 39 -5.72 9.16 10.82
C PRO A 39 -5.22 7.91 10.08
N VAL A 40 -3.95 7.59 10.30
CA VAL A 40 -3.31 6.37 9.77
C VAL A 40 -3.06 5.40 10.93
N PRO A 41 -3.35 4.10 10.79
CA PRO A 41 -3.05 3.14 11.84
C PRO A 41 -1.56 3.12 12.18
N HIS A 42 -1.25 3.06 13.49
CA HIS A 42 0.11 3.03 14.00
C HIS A 42 0.93 1.89 13.40
N GLY A 43 2.23 2.11 13.22
CA GLY A 43 3.12 1.10 12.69
C GLY A 43 4.54 1.61 12.48
N PHE A 44 5.36 0.75 11.91
CA PHE A 44 6.76 1.01 11.61
C PHE A 44 7.16 0.38 10.28
N ALA A 45 8.19 0.93 9.64
CA ALA A 45 8.79 0.38 8.44
C ALA A 45 10.13 -0.28 8.80
N ILE A 46 10.30 -1.52 8.35
CA ILE A 46 11.58 -2.22 8.26
C ILE A 46 12.25 -1.72 7.00
N THR A 47 13.44 -1.13 7.13
CA THR A 47 14.03 -0.32 6.06
C THR A 47 14.60 -1.18 4.92
N ALA A 48 14.75 -0.56 3.75
CA ALA A 48 15.49 -1.12 2.63
C ALA A 48 16.94 -1.48 2.99
N TYR A 49 17.52 -0.76 3.98
CA TYR A 49 18.84 -1.06 4.52
C TYR A 49 18.87 -2.40 5.28
N ALA A 50 17.84 -2.72 6.06
CA ALA A 50 17.73 -4.02 6.73
C ALA A 50 17.70 -5.18 5.72
N TYR A 51 16.91 -5.05 4.65
CA TYR A 51 16.91 -6.03 3.55
C TYR A 51 18.28 -6.16 2.89
N LYS A 52 18.92 -5.02 2.57
CA LYS A 52 20.24 -4.99 1.94
C LYS A 52 21.28 -5.72 2.81
N ARG A 53 21.36 -5.40 4.11
CA ARG A 53 22.26 -6.07 5.05
C ARG A 53 21.98 -7.57 5.13
N PHE A 54 20.71 -7.96 5.20
CA PHE A 54 20.32 -9.36 5.22
C PHE A 54 20.90 -10.13 4.03
N ILE A 55 20.72 -9.66 2.80
CA ILE A 55 21.21 -10.39 1.61
C ILE A 55 22.73 -10.32 1.44
N GLU A 56 23.38 -9.25 1.90
CA GLU A 56 24.83 -9.05 1.78
C GLU A 56 25.61 -9.84 2.85
N GLU A 57 25.21 -9.76 4.12
CA GLU A 57 25.91 -10.40 5.25
C GLU A 57 25.76 -11.92 5.25
N THR A 58 24.65 -12.43 4.72
CA THR A 58 24.42 -13.87 4.55
C THR A 58 25.06 -14.41 3.27
N GLY A 59 25.59 -13.54 2.40
CA GLY A 59 26.24 -13.91 1.14
C GLY A 59 25.27 -14.38 0.04
N ILE A 60 23.96 -14.37 0.28
CA ILE A 60 22.98 -14.85 -0.71
C ILE A 60 22.78 -13.89 -1.88
N ALA A 61 23.14 -12.62 -1.76
CA ALA A 61 23.01 -11.62 -2.81
C ALA A 61 23.61 -12.11 -4.15
N SER A 62 24.87 -12.57 -4.14
CA SER A 62 25.53 -13.07 -5.36
C SER A 62 24.85 -14.30 -5.95
N GLU A 63 24.34 -15.20 -5.10
CA GLU A 63 23.67 -16.42 -5.56
C GLU A 63 22.31 -16.10 -6.20
N ILE A 64 21.57 -15.14 -5.66
CA ILE A 64 20.31 -14.67 -6.24
C ILE A 64 20.52 -14.20 -7.69
N TYR A 65 21.50 -13.31 -7.92
CA TYR A 65 21.75 -12.76 -9.25
C TYR A 65 22.31 -13.79 -10.21
N LYS A 66 23.12 -14.72 -9.70
CA LYS A 66 23.60 -15.88 -10.46
C LYS A 66 22.43 -16.76 -10.92
N ILE A 67 21.49 -17.11 -10.04
CA ILE A 67 20.30 -17.91 -10.39
C ILE A 67 19.50 -17.24 -11.51
N ILE A 68 19.28 -15.92 -11.44
CA ILE A 68 18.58 -15.17 -12.50
C ILE A 68 19.35 -15.31 -13.83
N LYS A 69 20.65 -15.00 -13.82
CA LYS A 69 21.49 -15.02 -15.02
C LYS A 69 21.62 -16.43 -15.64
N GLU A 70 21.63 -17.47 -14.81
CA GLU A 70 21.76 -18.86 -15.26
C GLU A 70 20.43 -19.47 -15.71
N THR A 71 19.32 -19.07 -15.12
CA THR A 71 18.01 -19.65 -15.42
C THR A 71 17.26 -18.88 -16.51
N VAL A 72 17.31 -17.55 -16.50
CA VAL A 72 16.62 -16.68 -17.48
C VAL A 72 17.56 -16.42 -18.66
N LYS A 73 17.52 -17.32 -19.65
CA LYS A 73 18.27 -17.24 -20.92
C LYS A 73 17.43 -16.67 -22.06
N ASP A 74 16.14 -16.99 -22.08
CA ASP A 74 15.17 -16.43 -23.02
C ASP A 74 14.24 -15.47 -22.26
N PRO A 75 14.32 -14.16 -22.52
CA PRO A 75 13.48 -13.16 -21.86
C PRO A 75 11.97 -13.36 -22.09
N ASN A 76 11.57 -14.17 -23.07
CA ASN A 76 10.18 -14.41 -23.43
C ASN A 76 9.64 -15.76 -22.94
N ASP A 77 10.43 -16.59 -22.25
CA ASP A 77 9.98 -17.88 -21.72
C ASP A 77 9.49 -17.73 -20.26
N PRO A 78 8.16 -17.78 -19.99
CA PRO A 78 7.63 -17.61 -18.65
C PRO A 78 8.11 -18.67 -17.66
N LYS A 79 8.41 -19.89 -18.13
CA LYS A 79 8.81 -21.02 -17.26
C LYS A 79 10.15 -20.76 -16.60
N GLN A 80 11.06 -20.07 -17.28
CA GLN A 80 12.37 -19.72 -16.72
C GLN A 80 12.24 -18.75 -15.55
N TYR A 81 11.31 -17.80 -15.63
CA TYR A 81 11.03 -16.88 -14.52
C TYR A 81 10.36 -17.58 -13.34
N GLU A 82 9.47 -18.54 -13.59
CA GLU A 82 8.88 -19.38 -12.54
C GLU A 82 9.95 -20.20 -11.82
N GLU A 83 10.85 -20.84 -12.56
CA GLU A 83 11.94 -21.64 -12.00
C GLU A 83 12.92 -20.77 -11.19
N ALA A 84 13.35 -19.64 -11.75
CA ALA A 84 14.25 -18.70 -11.07
C ALA A 84 13.60 -18.16 -9.78
N SER A 85 12.34 -17.71 -9.87
CA SER A 85 11.57 -17.26 -8.72
C SER A 85 11.50 -18.32 -7.63
N LYS A 86 11.20 -19.58 -7.97
CA LYS A 86 11.07 -20.65 -6.99
C LYS A 86 12.39 -20.90 -6.25
N LYS A 87 13.50 -20.96 -6.98
CA LYS A 87 14.84 -21.17 -6.39
C LYS A 87 15.24 -20.01 -5.48
N ILE A 88 15.08 -18.77 -5.95
CA ILE A 88 15.46 -17.56 -5.22
C ILE A 88 14.62 -17.38 -3.95
N ARG A 89 13.31 -17.58 -4.05
CA ARG A 89 12.42 -17.45 -2.89
C ARG A 89 12.73 -18.50 -1.84
N ALA A 90 12.95 -19.75 -2.24
CA ALA A 90 13.37 -20.80 -1.31
C ALA A 90 14.71 -20.47 -0.63
N LEU A 91 15.68 -19.91 -1.37
CA LEU A 91 16.95 -19.45 -0.81
C LEU A 91 16.74 -18.35 0.25
N ILE A 92 15.99 -17.30 -0.09
CA ILE A 92 15.71 -16.18 0.84
C ILE A 92 14.97 -16.69 2.08
N GLU A 93 13.90 -17.45 1.90
CA GLU A 93 13.01 -17.89 2.98
C GLU A 93 13.63 -18.94 3.92
N SER A 94 14.67 -19.66 3.47
CA SER A 94 15.44 -20.60 4.30
C SER A 94 16.68 -20.00 4.95
N THR A 95 17.09 -18.80 4.54
CA THR A 95 18.30 -18.14 5.08
C THR A 95 17.99 -17.48 6.42
N PRO A 96 18.73 -17.81 7.50
CA PRO A 96 18.56 -17.16 8.79
C PRO A 96 18.82 -15.66 8.72
N VAL A 97 17.95 -14.86 9.33
CA VAL A 97 18.13 -13.41 9.45
C VAL A 97 19.22 -13.11 10.48
N PRO A 98 20.17 -12.18 10.23
CA PRO A 98 21.12 -11.72 11.23
C PRO A 98 20.44 -11.33 12.55
N LYS A 99 21.02 -11.76 13.68
CA LYS A 99 20.39 -11.66 15.00
C LYS A 99 20.02 -10.23 15.41
N ASP A 100 20.83 -9.25 15.02
CA ASP A 100 20.58 -7.84 15.30
C ASP A 100 19.40 -7.29 14.48
N ILE A 101 19.24 -7.74 13.22
CA ILE A 101 18.08 -7.41 12.38
C ILE A 101 16.81 -8.06 12.93
N GLU A 102 16.90 -9.35 13.27
CA GLU A 102 15.80 -10.07 13.92
C GLU A 102 15.34 -9.36 15.20
N GLU A 103 16.26 -9.08 16.13
CA GLU A 103 15.93 -8.44 17.40
C GLU A 103 15.38 -7.02 17.19
N ALA A 104 15.87 -6.25 16.21
CA ALA A 104 15.33 -4.93 15.89
C ALA A 104 13.85 -5.00 15.45
N ILE A 105 13.48 -5.98 14.62
CA ILE A 105 12.10 -6.19 14.17
C ILE A 105 11.20 -6.61 15.35
N ARG A 106 11.66 -7.58 16.14
CA ARG A 106 10.94 -8.10 17.31
C ARG A 106 10.72 -7.02 18.36
N ALA A 107 11.77 -6.24 18.67
CA ALA A 107 11.70 -5.13 19.61
C ALA A 107 10.71 -4.04 19.15
N ALA A 108 10.69 -3.72 17.85
CA ALA A 108 9.72 -2.77 17.30
C ALA A 108 8.27 -3.27 17.42
N TYR A 109 8.03 -4.56 17.18
CA TYR A 109 6.70 -5.15 17.39
C TYR A 109 6.29 -5.13 18.88
N ARG A 110 7.18 -5.50 19.80
CA ARG A 110 6.93 -5.39 21.25
C ARG A 110 6.60 -3.96 21.67
N GLU A 111 7.34 -2.99 21.14
CA GLU A 111 7.09 -1.58 21.40
C GLU A 111 5.74 -1.12 20.82
N LEU A 112 5.33 -1.62 19.65
CA LEU A 112 4.01 -1.35 19.08
C LEU A 112 2.90 -1.88 20.00
N CYS A 113 3.03 -3.12 20.46
CA CYS A 113 2.16 -3.73 21.46
C CYS A 113 2.07 -2.86 22.73
N ARG A 114 3.21 -2.43 23.28
CA ARG A 114 3.28 -1.57 24.46
C ARG A 114 2.60 -0.22 24.25
N ARG A 115 2.85 0.46 23.12
CA ARG A 115 2.24 1.76 22.77
C ARG A 115 0.73 1.69 22.66
N LEU A 116 0.21 0.56 22.16
CA LEU A 116 -1.22 0.32 22.00
C LEU A 116 -1.88 -0.30 23.23
N ASN A 117 -1.11 -0.60 24.29
CA ASN A 117 -1.58 -1.30 25.49
C ASN A 117 -2.28 -2.64 25.17
N LEU A 118 -1.70 -3.41 24.26
CA LEU A 118 -2.20 -4.69 23.79
C LEU A 118 -1.04 -5.71 23.77
N ASN A 119 -1.26 -6.94 24.23
CA ASN A 119 -0.19 -7.94 24.30
C ASN A 119 0.23 -8.46 22.92
N ASP A 120 -0.75 -8.75 22.05
CA ASP A 120 -0.54 -9.32 20.72
C ASP A 120 -1.38 -8.58 19.69
N VAL A 121 -0.85 -7.47 19.22
CA VAL A 121 -1.51 -6.64 18.21
C VAL A 121 -1.52 -7.38 16.87
N PHE A 122 -2.71 -7.53 16.28
CA PHE A 122 -2.80 -7.96 14.89
C PHE A 122 -2.25 -6.86 13.96
N VAL A 123 -1.37 -7.24 13.04
CA VAL A 123 -0.73 -6.32 12.10
C VAL A 123 -0.87 -6.78 10.65
N ALA A 124 -0.89 -5.83 9.73
CA ALA A 124 -0.65 -6.03 8.31
C ALA A 124 0.85 -5.91 8.06
N VAL A 125 1.42 -6.89 7.36
CA VAL A 125 2.81 -6.88 6.89
C VAL A 125 2.80 -6.67 5.38
N ARG A 126 3.18 -5.47 4.93
CA ARG A 126 3.01 -4.99 3.55
C ARG A 126 4.35 -4.66 2.93
N SER A 127 4.62 -5.18 1.74
CA SER A 127 5.80 -4.79 0.97
C SER A 127 5.68 -3.35 0.44
N SER A 128 6.82 -2.64 0.44
CA SER A 128 6.99 -1.33 -0.21
C SER A 128 8.37 -1.25 -0.85
N ALA A 129 8.43 -1.36 -2.18
CA ALA A 129 9.69 -1.27 -2.90
C ALA A 129 10.16 0.19 -3.09
N THR A 130 11.48 0.41 -3.15
CA THR A 130 12.08 1.75 -3.32
C THR A 130 11.93 2.31 -4.74
N ALA A 131 11.52 1.46 -5.69
CA ALA A 131 11.37 1.81 -7.10
C ALA A 131 9.90 1.90 -7.56
N GLU A 132 8.93 1.85 -6.64
CA GLU A 132 7.48 1.90 -6.97
C GLU A 132 7.03 3.21 -7.62
N ASP A 133 7.78 4.30 -7.39
CA ASP A 133 7.39 5.66 -7.81
C ASP A 133 8.18 6.19 -9.01
N LEU A 134 8.95 5.34 -9.71
CA LEU A 134 9.50 5.75 -11.00
C LEU A 134 8.31 5.98 -11.97
N PRO A 135 8.28 7.10 -12.72
CA PRO A 135 7.12 7.50 -13.53
C PRO A 135 6.55 6.42 -14.46
N ASP A 136 7.41 5.51 -14.92
CA ASP A 136 7.07 4.40 -15.83
C ASP A 136 7.11 3.02 -15.16
N ALA A 137 7.40 2.95 -13.85
CA ALA A 137 7.56 1.70 -13.10
C ALA A 137 6.44 1.44 -12.09
N SER A 138 5.25 1.17 -12.62
CA SER A 138 4.17 0.61 -11.80
C SER A 138 4.50 -0.84 -11.44
N PHE A 139 5.13 -1.05 -10.29
CA PHE A 139 5.17 -2.36 -9.61
C PHE A 139 3.82 -2.69 -8.92
N ALA A 140 2.77 -1.93 -9.22
CA ALA A 140 1.46 -2.05 -8.59
C ALA A 140 0.89 -3.46 -8.75
N GLY A 141 0.36 -4.00 -7.66
CA GLY A 141 -0.28 -5.32 -7.63
C GLY A 141 0.65 -6.53 -7.72
N GLN A 142 1.98 -6.35 -7.71
CA GLN A 142 2.94 -7.47 -7.76
C GLN A 142 3.55 -7.85 -6.42
N GLN A 143 3.10 -7.20 -5.35
CA GLN A 143 3.78 -7.15 -4.06
C GLN A 143 2.89 -7.75 -2.96
N GLU A 144 3.47 -8.62 -2.15
CA GLU A 144 2.73 -9.41 -1.16
C GLU A 144 2.32 -8.56 0.05
N THR A 145 1.09 -8.79 0.50
CA THR A 145 0.52 -8.26 1.74
C THR A 145 -0.01 -9.43 2.56
N TYR A 146 0.32 -9.44 3.84
CA TYR A 146 -0.15 -10.43 4.80
C TYR A 146 -1.00 -9.73 5.85
N LEU A 147 -2.27 -10.11 5.96
CA LEU A 147 -3.21 -9.53 6.90
C LEU A 147 -3.34 -10.40 8.15
N ASN A 148 -3.73 -9.77 9.26
CA ASN A 148 -3.97 -10.43 10.54
C ASN A 148 -2.78 -11.27 11.05
N VAL A 149 -1.56 -10.80 10.81
CA VAL A 149 -0.34 -11.40 11.35
C VAL A 149 -0.27 -11.10 12.84
N ARG A 150 0.12 -12.08 13.67
CA ARG A 150 0.18 -11.91 15.12
C ARG A 150 1.38 -12.61 15.73
N GLY A 151 2.07 -11.88 16.60
CA GLY A 151 3.23 -12.37 17.33
C GLY A 151 4.54 -12.12 16.58
N GLU A 152 5.60 -11.98 17.34
CA GLU A 152 6.92 -11.61 16.82
C GLU A 152 7.45 -12.57 15.75
N ASP A 153 7.29 -13.88 15.96
CA ASP A 153 7.76 -14.91 15.04
C ASP A 153 7.06 -14.81 13.68
N GLU A 154 5.74 -14.61 13.69
CA GLU A 154 4.97 -14.51 12.46
C GLU A 154 5.28 -13.20 11.72
N VAL A 155 5.50 -12.09 12.45
CA VAL A 155 5.94 -10.82 11.85
C VAL A 155 7.28 -10.97 11.16
N LEU A 156 8.25 -11.64 11.79
CA LEU A 156 9.54 -11.92 11.17
C LEU A 156 9.39 -12.82 9.94
N GLU A 157 8.63 -13.91 10.05
CA GLU A 157 8.36 -14.82 8.92
C GLU A 157 7.75 -14.07 7.73
N LYS A 158 6.71 -13.26 7.96
CA LYS A 158 6.05 -12.50 6.89
C LYS A 158 6.94 -11.39 6.34
N THR A 159 7.83 -10.83 7.15
CA THR A 159 8.85 -9.87 6.66
C THR A 159 9.77 -10.52 5.64
N VAL A 160 10.29 -11.72 5.95
CA VAL A 160 11.14 -12.47 5.02
C VAL A 160 10.39 -12.83 3.75
N LYS A 161 9.11 -13.19 3.84
CA LYS A 161 8.26 -13.43 2.66
C LYS A 161 8.04 -12.16 1.83
N CYS A 162 7.82 -11.01 2.46
CA CYS A 162 7.79 -9.74 1.75
C CYS A 162 9.13 -9.44 1.04
N TRP A 163 10.28 -9.74 1.65
CA TRP A 163 11.58 -9.64 0.98
C TRP A 163 11.70 -10.59 -0.22
N SER A 164 11.26 -11.84 -0.08
CA SER A 164 11.29 -12.82 -1.17
C SER A 164 10.32 -12.45 -2.31
N SER A 165 9.24 -11.73 -2.01
CA SER A 165 8.25 -11.25 -2.99
C SER A 165 8.83 -10.32 -4.06
N LEU A 166 9.99 -9.70 -3.77
CA LEU A 166 10.74 -8.94 -4.76
C LEU A 166 11.11 -9.82 -5.97
N PHE A 167 11.20 -11.14 -5.80
CA PHE A 167 11.58 -12.11 -6.83
C PHE A 167 10.42 -13.02 -7.26
N THR A 168 9.18 -12.53 -7.24
CA THR A 168 8.07 -13.23 -7.93
C THR A 168 8.35 -13.33 -9.45
N PRO A 169 7.74 -14.29 -10.17
CA PRO A 169 8.00 -14.44 -11.61
C PRO A 169 7.71 -13.15 -12.38
N ARG A 170 6.59 -12.49 -12.03
CA ARG A 170 6.17 -11.21 -12.61
C ARG A 170 7.17 -10.09 -12.31
N ALA A 171 7.66 -10.00 -11.08
CA ALA A 171 8.61 -8.96 -10.69
C ALA A 171 9.98 -9.14 -11.36
N ILE A 172 10.47 -10.39 -11.50
CA ILE A 172 11.70 -10.68 -12.24
C ILE A 172 11.50 -10.32 -13.72
N PHE A 173 10.46 -10.85 -14.37
CA PHE A 173 10.15 -10.57 -15.76
C PHE A 173 10.06 -9.07 -16.05
N TYR A 174 9.32 -8.34 -15.22
CA TYR A 174 9.13 -6.90 -15.38
C TYR A 174 10.46 -6.14 -15.36
N ARG A 175 11.33 -6.43 -14.39
CA ARG A 175 12.65 -5.78 -14.30
C ARG A 175 13.56 -6.15 -15.46
N THR A 176 13.57 -7.41 -15.89
CA THR A 176 14.34 -7.86 -17.05
C THR A 176 13.89 -7.14 -18.32
N GLN A 177 12.58 -7.06 -18.58
CA GLN A 177 12.00 -6.38 -19.74
C GLN A 177 12.29 -4.87 -19.75
N LYS A 178 12.30 -4.23 -18.58
CA LYS A 178 12.60 -2.80 -18.44
C LYS A 178 14.11 -2.50 -18.33
N GLY A 179 14.97 -3.52 -18.34
CA GLY A 179 16.42 -3.34 -18.20
C GLY A 179 16.85 -2.83 -16.83
N PHE A 180 16.03 -3.01 -15.79
CA PHE A 180 16.41 -2.65 -14.42
C PHE A 180 17.36 -3.70 -13.84
N ALA A 181 18.53 -3.25 -13.40
CA ALA A 181 19.45 -4.09 -12.63
C ALA A 181 18.77 -4.59 -11.35
N HIS A 182 18.70 -5.91 -11.18
CA HIS A 182 18.06 -6.54 -10.03
C HIS A 182 18.72 -6.13 -8.71
N GLU A 183 20.03 -5.86 -8.75
CA GLU A 183 20.88 -5.44 -7.65
C GLU A 183 20.54 -4.06 -7.08
N LYS A 184 19.87 -3.22 -7.87
CA LYS A 184 19.57 -1.83 -7.51
C LYS A 184 18.19 -1.66 -6.89
N VAL A 185 17.35 -2.70 -6.92
CA VAL A 185 15.99 -2.63 -6.38
C VAL A 185 16.01 -3.18 -4.97
N LEU A 186 15.68 -2.31 -4.01
CA LEU A 186 15.54 -2.69 -2.62
C LEU A 186 14.06 -2.67 -2.22
N ILE A 187 13.77 -3.34 -1.11
CA ILE A 187 12.43 -3.47 -0.58
C ILE A 187 12.42 -3.17 0.91
N SER A 188 11.46 -2.35 1.31
CA SER A 188 11.07 -2.13 2.70
C SER A 188 9.78 -2.89 2.99
N VAL A 189 9.52 -3.11 4.28
CA VAL A 189 8.32 -3.81 4.75
C VAL A 189 7.65 -2.94 5.82
N GLY A 190 6.41 -2.54 5.57
CA GLY A 190 5.57 -1.86 6.56
C GLY A 190 4.88 -2.87 7.47
N VAL A 191 5.00 -2.69 8.78
CA VAL A 191 4.25 -3.42 9.81
C VAL A 191 3.28 -2.45 10.46
N GLN A 192 2.00 -2.60 10.12
CA GLN A 192 0.93 -1.66 10.46
C GLN A 192 -0.14 -2.33 11.31
N LYS A 193 -0.61 -1.68 12.38
CA LYS A 193 -1.77 -2.16 13.17
C LYS A 193 -2.95 -2.46 12.24
N MET A 194 -3.51 -3.66 12.33
CA MET A 194 -4.77 -3.99 11.66
C MET A 194 -5.90 -3.17 12.26
N VAL A 195 -6.70 -2.56 11.40
CA VAL A 195 -8.01 -2.01 11.76
C VAL A 195 -8.98 -3.18 11.91
N HIS A 196 -9.72 -3.25 13.01
CA HIS A 196 -10.76 -4.27 13.17
C HIS A 196 -12.01 -3.82 12.42
N ALA A 197 -11.94 -3.89 11.09
CA ALA A 197 -12.86 -3.19 10.21
C ALA A 197 -14.29 -3.77 10.26
N LYS A 198 -15.29 -2.94 10.59
CA LYS A 198 -16.70 -3.26 10.30
C LYS A 198 -17.00 -3.07 8.82
N ALA A 199 -16.32 -2.13 8.17
CA ALA A 199 -16.41 -1.85 6.75
C ALA A 199 -15.08 -1.24 6.27
N ALA A 200 -14.76 -1.46 5.00
CA ALA A 200 -13.58 -0.91 4.36
C ALA A 200 -13.82 -0.82 2.85
N GLY A 201 -12.97 -0.05 2.18
CA GLY A 201 -13.06 0.10 0.74
C GLY A 201 -12.11 1.13 0.19
N VAL A 202 -12.48 1.71 -0.94
CA VAL A 202 -11.69 2.69 -1.68
C VAL A 202 -12.47 3.98 -1.86
N MET A 203 -11.78 5.08 -2.06
CA MET A 203 -12.40 6.34 -2.47
C MET A 203 -11.50 7.11 -3.42
N PHE A 204 -12.13 7.77 -4.38
CA PHE A 204 -11.47 8.54 -5.41
C PHE A 204 -11.85 10.00 -5.26
N THR A 205 -10.87 10.90 -5.33
CA THR A 205 -11.12 12.35 -5.34
C THR A 205 -11.40 12.87 -6.75
N ILE A 206 -11.78 12.01 -7.67
CA ILE A 206 -12.30 12.35 -8.98
C ILE A 206 -13.25 11.22 -9.34
N ASN A 207 -14.38 11.51 -9.99
CA ASN A 207 -15.26 10.43 -10.40
C ASN A 207 -14.51 9.52 -11.41
N PRO A 208 -14.24 8.24 -11.09
CA PRO A 208 -13.43 7.38 -11.95
C PRO A 208 -14.15 7.00 -13.25
N VAL A 209 -15.48 7.13 -13.30
CA VAL A 209 -16.31 6.81 -14.47
C VAL A 209 -16.45 8.04 -15.38
N THR A 210 -16.78 9.21 -14.83
CA THR A 210 -17.10 10.41 -15.61
C THR A 210 -15.92 11.38 -15.76
N GLY A 211 -14.93 11.30 -14.87
CA GLY A 211 -13.83 12.26 -14.78
C GLY A 211 -14.21 13.59 -14.12
N ASP A 212 -15.37 13.72 -13.47
CA ASP A 212 -15.75 14.97 -12.79
C ASP A 212 -14.88 15.20 -11.54
N PRO A 213 -14.05 16.26 -11.51
CA PRO A 213 -13.16 16.55 -10.37
C PRO A 213 -13.91 17.16 -9.18
N ASN A 214 -15.21 17.48 -9.30
CA ASN A 214 -16.03 18.03 -8.22
C ASN A 214 -16.73 16.93 -7.40
N GLN A 215 -16.53 15.67 -7.75
CA GLN A 215 -17.13 14.53 -7.07
C GLN A 215 -16.05 13.72 -6.34
N ILE A 216 -16.40 13.27 -5.13
CA ILE A 216 -15.69 12.20 -4.43
C ILE A 216 -16.58 10.96 -4.54
N VAL A 217 -16.01 9.85 -5.01
CA VAL A 217 -16.70 8.56 -5.08
C VAL A 217 -16.13 7.68 -3.98
N ILE A 218 -16.99 7.17 -3.10
CA ILE A 218 -16.62 6.30 -1.99
C ILE A 218 -17.29 4.96 -2.21
N GLU A 219 -16.49 3.90 -2.29
CA GLU A 219 -16.95 2.52 -2.44
C GLU A 219 -16.60 1.72 -1.20
N GLY A 220 -17.54 0.92 -0.68
CA GLY A 220 -17.35 0.17 0.55
C GLY A 220 -18.06 -1.18 0.60
N ASN A 221 -17.48 -2.12 1.33
CA ASN A 221 -18.13 -3.38 1.71
C ASN A 221 -17.92 -3.66 3.20
N TYR A 222 -18.71 -4.57 3.76
CA TYR A 222 -18.49 -5.06 5.12
C TYR A 222 -17.15 -5.79 5.24
N GLY A 223 -16.53 -5.68 6.42
CA GLY A 223 -15.27 -6.35 6.74
C GLY A 223 -14.03 -5.67 6.15
N LEU A 224 -13.04 -6.48 5.78
CA LEU A 224 -11.74 -6.04 5.25
C LEU A 224 -11.84 -5.59 3.78
N GLY A 225 -11.05 -4.58 3.42
CA GLY A 225 -11.09 -3.94 2.09
C GLY A 225 -10.65 -4.84 0.93
N GLU A 226 -10.07 -6.01 1.22
CA GLU A 226 -9.62 -6.97 0.21
C GLU A 226 -10.72 -7.35 -0.79
N ALA A 227 -11.98 -7.50 -0.33
CA ALA A 227 -13.12 -7.78 -1.20
C ALA A 227 -13.34 -6.71 -2.29
N VAL A 228 -13.15 -5.44 -1.93
CA VAL A 228 -13.37 -4.30 -2.82
C VAL A 228 -12.20 -4.17 -3.78
N VAL A 229 -10.97 -4.19 -3.26
CA VAL A 229 -9.75 -4.02 -4.06
C VAL A 229 -9.56 -5.15 -5.07
N SER A 230 -9.98 -6.38 -4.75
CA SER A 230 -9.90 -7.51 -5.68
C SER A 230 -11.03 -7.55 -6.72
N GLY A 231 -12.05 -6.69 -6.60
CA GLY A 231 -13.27 -6.74 -7.42
C GLY A 231 -14.10 -8.00 -7.19
N ALA A 232 -13.98 -8.65 -6.02
CA ALA A 232 -14.71 -9.88 -5.72
C ALA A 232 -16.19 -9.63 -5.38
N VAL A 233 -16.55 -8.39 -5.08
CA VAL A 233 -17.89 -7.98 -4.68
C VAL A 233 -18.33 -6.73 -5.45
N THR A 234 -19.64 -6.53 -5.53
CA THR A 234 -20.21 -5.21 -5.86
C THR A 234 -20.34 -4.42 -4.56
N PRO A 235 -19.56 -3.35 -4.36
CA PRO A 235 -19.62 -2.55 -3.14
C PRO A 235 -20.84 -1.61 -3.13
N ASP A 236 -21.14 -1.05 -1.96
CA ASP A 236 -21.95 0.17 -1.89
C ASP A 236 -21.15 1.32 -2.50
N GLU A 237 -21.83 2.25 -3.16
CA GLU A 237 -21.24 3.45 -3.73
C GLU A 237 -21.96 4.70 -3.20
N PHE A 238 -21.17 5.69 -2.80
CA PHE A 238 -21.64 7.00 -2.34
C PHE A 238 -20.93 8.08 -3.15
N ILE A 239 -21.69 9.01 -3.72
CA ILE A 239 -21.13 10.16 -4.43
C ILE A 239 -21.33 11.40 -3.59
N VAL A 240 -20.24 12.09 -3.26
CA VAL A 240 -20.24 13.33 -2.49
C VAL A 240 -19.82 14.49 -3.38
N ASP A 241 -20.61 15.57 -3.38
CA ASP A 241 -20.25 16.82 -4.04
C ASP A 241 -19.22 17.57 -3.19
N LYS A 242 -18.02 17.83 -3.74
CA LYS A 242 -16.90 18.47 -3.04
C LYS A 242 -17.12 19.93 -2.66
N ARG A 243 -18.05 20.62 -3.34
CA ARG A 243 -18.32 22.05 -3.13
C ARG A 243 -19.22 22.24 -1.94
N THR A 244 -20.24 21.39 -1.83
CA THR A 244 -21.25 21.43 -0.78
C THR A 244 -20.96 20.48 0.38
N MET A 245 -20.08 19.51 0.19
CA MET A 245 -19.80 18.40 1.11
C MET A 245 -21.07 17.67 1.53
N LYS A 246 -21.96 17.39 0.56
CA LYS A 246 -23.21 16.64 0.74
C LYS A 246 -23.20 15.38 -0.11
N ILE A 247 -23.83 14.33 0.40
CA ILE A 247 -24.07 13.10 -0.35
C ILE A 247 -25.10 13.42 -1.44
N ALA A 248 -24.68 13.34 -2.69
CA ALA A 248 -25.51 13.57 -3.87
C ALA A 248 -26.28 12.29 -4.23
N GLU A 249 -25.60 11.14 -4.19
CA GLU A 249 -26.16 9.84 -4.60
C GLU A 249 -25.70 8.72 -3.67
N LYS A 250 -26.56 7.70 -3.53
CA LYS A 250 -26.26 6.46 -2.81
C LYS A 250 -26.76 5.27 -3.60
N HIS A 251 -25.86 4.36 -3.94
CA HIS A 251 -26.17 3.08 -4.57
C HIS A 251 -25.82 1.96 -3.59
N ILE A 252 -26.83 1.36 -2.98
CA ILE A 252 -26.63 0.27 -2.00
C ILE A 252 -26.70 -1.07 -2.72
N ALA A 253 -25.59 -1.79 -2.74
CA ALA A 253 -25.50 -3.10 -3.34
C ALA A 253 -25.94 -4.19 -2.36
N THR A 254 -26.45 -5.30 -2.90
CA THR A 254 -26.69 -6.52 -2.12
C THR A 254 -25.35 -7.22 -1.83
N LYS A 255 -24.77 -6.91 -0.68
CA LYS A 255 -23.47 -7.42 -0.23
C LYS A 255 -23.64 -8.82 0.34
N LYS A 256 -23.28 -9.86 -0.44
CA LYS A 256 -23.45 -11.27 -0.04
C LYS A 256 -22.30 -11.81 0.78
N VAL A 257 -21.09 -11.31 0.55
CA VAL A 257 -19.86 -11.86 1.11
C VAL A 257 -18.96 -10.76 1.69
N MET A 258 -18.21 -11.10 2.73
CA MET A 258 -17.24 -10.23 3.38
C MET A 258 -16.00 -11.02 3.79
N TYR A 259 -14.86 -10.33 3.87
CA TYR A 259 -13.66 -10.87 4.52
C TYR A 259 -13.60 -10.36 5.95
N ALA A 260 -13.41 -11.26 6.91
CA ALA A 260 -13.28 -10.88 8.31
C ALA A 260 -12.15 -11.65 8.97
N ARG A 261 -11.72 -11.17 10.13
CA ARG A 261 -10.82 -11.93 11.00
C ARG A 261 -11.62 -13.01 11.72
N ASP A 262 -11.24 -14.27 11.55
CA ASP A 262 -11.79 -15.38 12.30
C ASP A 262 -11.44 -15.24 13.79
N PRO A 263 -12.42 -15.25 14.70
CA PRO A 263 -12.16 -15.03 16.13
C PRO A 263 -11.40 -16.18 16.80
N ASN A 264 -11.43 -17.38 16.24
CA ASN A 264 -10.77 -18.56 16.79
C ASN A 264 -9.33 -18.70 16.27
N THR A 265 -9.16 -18.55 14.94
CA THR A 265 -7.86 -18.77 14.30
C THR A 265 -7.06 -17.48 14.14
N GLY A 266 -7.71 -16.32 14.23
CA GLY A 266 -7.10 -15.02 13.96
C GLY A 266 -6.82 -14.75 12.48
N LYS A 267 -7.11 -15.69 11.58
CA LYS A 267 -6.82 -15.56 10.14
C LYS A 267 -7.94 -14.84 9.39
N THR A 268 -7.62 -14.31 8.21
CA THR A 268 -8.64 -13.80 7.29
C THR A 268 -9.47 -14.96 6.74
N VAL A 269 -10.78 -14.86 6.85
CA VAL A 269 -11.75 -15.82 6.31
C VAL A 269 -12.80 -15.12 5.47
N HIS A 270 -13.30 -15.85 4.47
CA HIS A 270 -14.42 -15.44 3.64
C HIS A 270 -15.73 -15.91 4.28
N LEU A 271 -16.64 -14.98 4.58
CA LEU A 271 -17.90 -15.24 5.26
C LEU A 271 -19.07 -14.66 4.48
N ASP A 272 -20.24 -15.27 4.63
CA ASP A 272 -21.49 -14.67 4.17
C ASP A 272 -21.85 -13.49 5.07
N VAL A 273 -22.30 -12.41 4.44
CA VAL A 273 -22.88 -11.28 5.16
C VAL A 273 -24.27 -11.72 5.67
N PRO A 274 -24.60 -11.49 6.96
CA PRO A 274 -25.91 -11.82 7.50
C PRO A 274 -27.04 -11.23 6.66
N ALA A 275 -28.09 -12.02 6.41
CA ALA A 275 -29.18 -11.68 5.48
C ALA A 275 -29.81 -10.30 5.77
N GLU A 276 -29.95 -9.97 7.05
CA GLU A 276 -30.48 -8.71 7.54
C GLU A 276 -29.59 -7.49 7.25
N LYS A 277 -28.29 -7.70 6.97
CA LYS A 277 -27.32 -6.63 6.65
C LYS A 277 -27.09 -6.44 5.16
N GLN A 278 -27.40 -7.43 4.32
CA GLN A 278 -26.97 -7.46 2.91
C GLN A 278 -27.45 -6.24 2.09
N ASN A 279 -28.65 -5.73 2.40
CA ASN A 279 -29.26 -4.59 1.71
C ASN A 279 -29.19 -3.28 2.50
N LEU A 280 -28.45 -3.26 3.62
CA LEU A 280 -28.19 -2.06 4.41
C LEU A 280 -26.86 -1.43 3.97
N PRO A 281 -26.70 -0.10 4.06
CA PRO A 281 -25.42 0.55 3.80
C PRO A 281 -24.36 0.04 4.78
N CYS A 282 -23.16 -0.24 4.28
CA CYS A 282 -22.05 -0.73 5.11
C CYS A 282 -21.49 0.32 6.09
N ILE A 283 -21.71 1.60 5.79
CA ILE A 283 -21.27 2.75 6.58
C ILE A 283 -22.40 3.78 6.71
N SER A 284 -22.36 4.57 7.77
CA SER A 284 -23.32 5.65 8.02
C SER A 284 -23.03 6.91 7.20
N ASP A 285 -24.01 7.79 7.07
CA ASP A 285 -23.85 9.09 6.39
C ASP A 285 -22.76 9.96 7.02
N GLU A 286 -22.62 9.93 8.35
CA GLU A 286 -21.58 10.67 9.07
C GLU A 286 -20.19 10.13 8.73
N GLU A 287 -20.05 8.81 8.60
CA GLU A 287 -18.81 8.16 8.17
C GLU A 287 -18.49 8.48 6.70
N VAL A 288 -19.49 8.48 5.80
CA VAL A 288 -19.32 8.90 4.40
C VAL A 288 -18.81 10.34 4.31
N LEU A 289 -19.42 11.27 5.06
CA LEU A 289 -19.00 12.67 5.04
C LEU A 289 -17.63 12.87 5.67
N LYS A 290 -17.28 12.11 6.72
CA LYS A 290 -15.94 12.16 7.33
C LYS A 290 -14.87 11.62 6.38
N LEU A 291 -15.15 10.53 5.66
CA LEU A 291 -14.28 10.01 4.62
C LEU A 291 -14.07 11.05 3.51
N ALA A 292 -15.15 11.72 3.05
CA ALA A 292 -15.04 12.77 2.05
C ALA A 292 -14.22 13.98 2.52
N GLU A 293 -14.35 14.39 3.78
CA GLU A 293 -13.52 15.44 4.40
C GLU A 293 -12.03 15.05 4.36
N LEU A 294 -11.71 13.82 4.77
CA LEU A 294 -10.35 13.29 4.73
C LEU A 294 -9.83 13.20 3.29
N ALA A 295 -10.64 12.72 2.35
CA ALA A 295 -10.28 12.61 0.94
C ALA A 295 -9.89 13.97 0.34
N LYS A 296 -10.71 14.99 0.61
CA LYS A 296 -10.44 16.38 0.20
C LYS A 296 -9.14 16.90 0.81
N LYS A 297 -8.93 16.69 2.12
CA LYS A 297 -7.70 17.10 2.81
C LYS A 297 -6.46 16.41 2.23
N ILE A 298 -6.56 15.12 1.87
CA ILE A 298 -5.48 14.36 1.24
C ILE A 298 -5.19 14.90 -0.16
N GLU A 299 -6.21 15.16 -0.98
CA GLU A 299 -6.05 15.76 -2.30
C GLU A 299 -5.40 17.15 -2.24
N GLU A 300 -5.84 18.00 -1.30
CA GLU A 300 -5.24 19.33 -1.06
C GLU A 300 -3.77 19.22 -0.65
N HIS A 301 -3.41 18.25 0.20
CA HIS A 301 -2.03 18.00 0.62
C HIS A 301 -1.13 17.58 -0.54
N TYR A 302 -1.60 16.69 -1.42
CA TYR A 302 -0.82 16.18 -2.54
C TYR A 302 -0.93 17.01 -3.83
N GLY A 303 -1.90 17.94 -3.89
CA GLY A 303 -2.14 18.84 -5.02
C GLY A 303 -2.61 18.15 -6.30
N LYS A 304 -3.15 16.93 -6.21
CA LYS A 304 -3.63 16.15 -7.37
C LYS A 304 -4.66 15.10 -6.94
N PRO A 305 -5.52 14.62 -7.86
CA PRO A 305 -6.49 13.58 -7.54
C PRO A 305 -5.85 12.31 -6.98
N GLN A 306 -6.54 11.69 -6.03
CA GLN A 306 -6.05 10.53 -5.28
C GLN A 306 -7.01 9.35 -5.37
N ASP A 307 -6.43 8.15 -5.31
CA ASP A 307 -7.05 6.87 -5.00
C ASP A 307 -6.63 6.47 -3.57
N ILE A 308 -7.60 6.27 -2.69
CA ILE A 308 -7.41 6.19 -1.24
C ILE A 308 -8.10 4.93 -0.70
N GLU A 309 -7.36 4.07 -0.02
CA GLU A 309 -7.93 2.95 0.74
C GLU A 309 -8.27 3.39 2.16
N TRP A 310 -9.45 3.01 2.64
CA TRP A 310 -9.95 3.36 3.98
C TRP A 310 -10.54 2.16 4.71
N ALA A 311 -10.61 2.27 6.04
CA ALA A 311 -11.25 1.30 6.90
C ALA A 311 -11.96 1.99 8.07
N ILE A 312 -13.09 1.44 8.48
CA ILE A 312 -13.86 1.90 9.64
C ILE A 312 -13.77 0.84 10.73
N ASP A 313 -13.15 1.22 11.84
CA ASP A 313 -12.96 0.36 13.00
C ASP A 313 -14.30 0.05 13.70
N SER A 314 -14.46 -1.18 14.15
CA SER A 314 -15.68 -1.66 14.83
C SER A 314 -15.67 -1.43 16.33
N GLU A 315 -14.52 -1.16 16.93
CA GLU A 315 -14.33 -1.03 18.38
C GLU A 315 -14.23 0.42 18.84
N LEU A 316 -13.87 1.34 17.93
CA LEU A 316 -13.80 2.77 18.21
C LEU A 316 -15.13 3.48 17.90
N GLY A 317 -15.39 4.57 18.63
CA GLY A 317 -16.50 5.47 18.35
C GLY A 317 -16.20 6.39 17.16
N PHE A 318 -17.24 6.91 16.53
CA PHE A 318 -17.10 8.01 15.58
C PHE A 318 -16.77 9.32 16.33
N PRO A 319 -15.84 10.16 15.83
CA PRO A 319 -15.15 10.07 14.52
C PRO A 319 -13.81 9.32 14.53
N GLU A 320 -13.33 8.83 15.68
CA GLU A 320 -12.01 8.20 15.82
C GLU A 320 -11.89 6.82 15.13
N ASN A 321 -13.02 6.24 14.72
CA ASN A 321 -13.07 4.96 14.02
C ASN A 321 -12.68 5.02 12.54
N VAL A 322 -12.50 6.20 11.96
CA VAL A 322 -12.19 6.36 10.52
C VAL A 322 -10.68 6.38 10.30
N PHE A 323 -10.17 5.40 9.55
CA PHE A 323 -8.75 5.29 9.22
C PHE A 323 -8.49 5.29 7.71
N ILE A 324 -7.38 5.90 7.31
CA ILE A 324 -6.81 5.82 5.97
C ILE A 324 -5.64 4.84 6.00
N VAL A 325 -5.69 3.82 5.15
CA VAL A 325 -4.71 2.72 5.15
C VAL A 325 -3.76 2.77 3.95
N GLN A 326 -4.10 3.51 2.90
CA GLN A 326 -3.23 3.81 1.78
C GLN A 326 -3.75 5.03 1.01
N SER A 327 -2.86 5.75 0.33
CA SER A 327 -3.23 6.76 -0.67
C SER A 327 -2.18 6.74 -1.78
N ARG A 328 -2.61 6.98 -3.02
CA ARG A 328 -1.75 7.13 -4.18
C ARG A 328 -2.39 8.08 -5.20
N PRO A 329 -1.61 8.68 -6.10
CA PRO A 329 -2.16 9.46 -7.21
C PRO A 329 -3.11 8.64 -8.07
N GLU A 330 -4.25 9.23 -8.45
CA GLU A 330 -5.12 8.70 -9.49
C GLU A 330 -4.45 8.91 -10.86
N THR A 331 -4.36 7.86 -11.68
CA THR A 331 -3.57 7.90 -12.92
C THR A 331 -4.40 7.89 -14.20
N VAL A 332 -5.64 7.38 -14.20
CA VAL A 332 -6.45 7.20 -15.42
C VAL A 332 -6.86 8.54 -16.01
N TRP A 333 -7.38 9.46 -15.20
CA TRP A 333 -7.85 10.76 -15.67
C TRP A 333 -6.74 11.81 -15.66
N SER A 334 -5.79 11.69 -14.73
CA SER A 334 -4.58 12.53 -14.73
C SER A 334 -3.80 12.41 -16.05
N LEU A 335 -3.72 11.21 -16.66
CA LEU A 335 -3.07 11.02 -17.96
C LEU A 335 -3.87 11.65 -19.12
N LYS A 336 -5.20 11.48 -19.14
CA LYS A 336 -6.07 12.09 -20.15
C LYS A 336 -6.05 13.62 -20.11
N ALA A 337 -5.93 14.22 -18.93
CA ALA A 337 -5.83 15.67 -18.78
C ALA A 337 -4.51 16.24 -19.33
N VAL A 338 -3.41 15.47 -19.23
CA VAL A 338 -2.10 15.84 -19.80
C VAL A 338 -2.13 15.74 -21.33
N GLU A 339 -2.78 14.71 -21.90
CA GLU A 339 -2.97 14.58 -23.35
C GLU A 339 -3.91 15.66 -23.92
N ALA A 340 -4.86 16.16 -23.13
CA ALA A 340 -5.78 17.22 -23.52
C ALA A 340 -5.21 18.64 -23.33
N ALA A 341 -4.04 18.80 -22.70
CA ALA A 341 -3.43 20.11 -22.53
C ALA A 341 -2.82 20.60 -23.87
N PRO A 342 -3.25 21.76 -24.41
CA PRO A 342 -2.67 22.26 -25.66
C PRO A 342 -1.18 22.55 -25.46
N GLU A 343 -0.34 22.06 -26.39
CA GLU A 343 1.08 22.40 -26.47
C GLU A 343 1.22 23.92 -26.36
N LYS A 344 1.86 24.42 -25.29
CA LYS A 344 2.27 25.82 -25.22
C LYS A 344 3.25 26.06 -26.36
N LYS A 345 2.77 26.63 -27.46
CA LYS A 345 3.62 27.22 -28.50
C LYS A 345 4.51 28.26 -27.81
N VAL A 346 5.79 27.94 -27.70
CA VAL A 346 6.82 28.92 -27.37
C VAL A 346 6.92 29.85 -28.57
N GLU A 347 6.33 31.06 -28.46
CA GLU A 347 6.59 32.12 -29.42
C GLU A 347 8.05 32.54 -29.28
N VAL A 348 8.89 32.06 -30.19
CA VAL A 348 10.23 32.59 -30.39
C VAL A 348 10.06 33.95 -31.05
N GLY A 349 10.10 35.01 -30.25
CA GLY A 349 10.12 36.38 -30.74
C GLY A 349 11.36 36.61 -31.60
N LEU A 350 11.18 36.69 -32.92
CA LEU A 350 12.20 37.18 -33.84
C LEU A 350 12.32 38.69 -33.64
N ALA A 351 13.41 39.12 -33.01
CA ALA A 351 13.82 40.52 -32.97
C ALA A 351 14.02 41.02 -34.42
N LYS A 352 13.33 42.12 -34.77
CA LYS A 352 13.55 42.82 -36.03
C LYS A 352 14.91 43.55 -35.98
N PRO A 353 15.67 43.60 -37.08
CA PRO A 353 16.85 44.44 -37.17
C PRO A 353 16.42 45.92 -37.21
N GLU A 354 17.15 46.75 -36.48
CA GLU A 354 17.05 48.21 -36.54
C GLU A 354 17.60 48.72 -37.88
N GLU A 355 16.83 49.62 -38.53
CA GLU A 355 17.33 50.64 -39.46
C GLU A 355 16.91 52.02 -38.95
#